data_AF-A0A2U3CU81-F1
#
_entry.id   AF-A0A2U3CU81-F1
#
_cell.length_a   1.000
_cell.length_b   1.000
_cell.length_c   1.000
_cell.angle_alpha   90.00
_cell.angle_beta   90.00
_cell.angle_gamma   90.00
#
_symmetry.space_group_name_H-M   'P 1'
#
loop_
_entity.id
_entity.type
_entity.pdbx_description
1 polymer ?
#
loop_
_entity_poly.entity_id
_entity_poly.type
_entity_poly.pdbx_seq_one_letter_code
_entity_poly.pdbx_strand_id
1 'polypeptide(L)'
;MHQDSVTSKTPGWQMRLLTTVNSLKEVPFKWGQNDCCIFAAKCIDAQYGTKIADEVVGQYDSEISCKRFMLKRVKDTSLAMVLDSFLPVRVDRKFAQRGDVVTFNGDLGLTAGVVWTCLL
;
A
#
# COMPACT_ATOMS: atom_id res chain seq x y z
N MET A 1 -19.38 2.22 -14.45
CA MET A 1 -18.38 3.25 -14.13
C MET A 1 -17.01 2.61 -14.23
N HIS A 2 -16.42 2.64 -15.43
CA HIS A 2 -15.00 2.34 -15.61
C HIS A 2 -14.25 3.56 -15.07
N GLN A 3 -13.46 3.38 -14.02
CA GLN A 3 -12.71 4.46 -13.41
C GLN A 3 -11.45 4.64 -14.24
N ASP A 4 -11.37 5.80 -14.90
CA ASP A 4 -10.23 6.21 -15.70
C ASP A 4 -8.93 6.08 -14.90
N SER A 5 -7.89 5.66 -15.61
CA SER A 5 -6.54 5.38 -15.13
C SER A 5 -6.04 6.33 -14.03
N VAL A 6 -5.59 5.73 -12.91
CA VAL A 6 -4.87 6.39 -11.80
C VAL A 6 -3.63 7.08 -12.36
N THR A 7 -3.74 8.34 -12.78
CA THR A 7 -2.66 9.01 -13.54
C THR A 7 -2.01 10.16 -12.79
N SER A 8 -2.58 10.66 -11.70
CA SER A 8 -1.93 11.67 -10.87
C SER A 8 -2.43 11.70 -9.42
N LYS A 9 -1.54 12.08 -8.49
CA LYS A 9 -1.89 12.32 -7.09
C LYS A 9 -2.83 13.53 -7.01
N THR A 10 -3.88 13.44 -6.21
CA THR A 10 -4.95 14.45 -6.11
C THR A 10 -4.49 15.69 -5.30
N PRO A 11 -5.06 16.89 -5.53
CA PRO A 11 -4.69 18.10 -4.77
C PRO A 11 -4.79 17.89 -3.26
N GLY A 12 -3.77 18.34 -2.51
CA GLY A 12 -3.71 18.16 -1.05
C GLY A 12 -3.35 16.74 -0.57
N TRP A 13 -2.90 15.85 -1.47
CA TRP A 13 -2.57 14.46 -1.13
C TRP A 13 -1.57 14.32 0.01
N GLN A 14 -0.61 15.24 0.13
CA GLN A 14 0.42 15.17 1.16
C GLN A 14 -0.17 15.26 2.57
N MET A 15 -1.14 16.16 2.77
CA MET A 15 -1.83 16.29 4.06
C MET A 15 -2.66 15.04 4.36
N ARG A 16 -3.37 14.49 3.37
CA ARG A 16 -4.12 13.25 3.54
C ARG A 16 -3.22 12.07 3.84
N LEU A 17 -2.11 11.93 3.12
CA LEU A 17 -1.13 10.88 3.37
C LEU A 17 -0.57 10.98 4.79
N LEU A 18 -0.14 12.16 5.23
CA LEU A 18 0.38 12.36 6.59
C LEU A 18 -0.68 12.07 7.66
N THR A 19 -1.92 12.49 7.42
CA THR A 19 -3.06 12.20 8.30
C THR A 19 -3.28 10.69 8.42
N THR A 20 -3.31 9.99 7.28
CA THR A 20 -3.43 8.53 7.23
C THR A 20 -2.30 7.84 7.98
N VAL A 21 -1.04 8.18 7.69
CA VAL A 21 0.12 7.58 8.38
C VAL A 21 0.07 7.83 9.88
N ASN A 22 -0.20 9.05 10.32
CA ASN A 22 -0.32 9.38 11.75
C ASN A 22 -1.48 8.64 12.43
N SER A 23 -2.59 8.39 11.72
CA SER A 23 -3.71 7.63 12.27
C SER A 23 -3.43 6.13 12.41
N LEU A 24 -2.54 5.57 11.59
CA LEU A 24 -2.26 4.13 11.55
C LEU A 24 -1.02 3.73 12.35
N LYS A 25 -0.06 4.64 12.57
CA LYS A 25 1.21 4.33 13.26
C LYS A 25 1.03 3.88 14.71
N GLU A 26 -0.01 4.37 15.39
CA GLU A 26 -0.33 4.02 16.78
C GLU A 26 -1.28 2.81 16.86
N VAL A 27 -1.80 2.34 15.72
CA VAL A 27 -2.70 1.18 15.67
C VAL A 27 -1.84 -0.09 15.66
N PRO A 28 -2.08 -1.06 16.56
CA PRO A 28 -1.34 -2.31 16.55
C PRO A 28 -1.44 -3.05 15.21
N PHE A 29 -0.40 -3.82 14.89
CA PHE A 29 -0.43 -4.70 13.74
C PHE A 29 -1.58 -5.71 13.84
N LYS A 30 -2.35 -5.85 12.76
CA LYS A 30 -3.39 -6.87 12.64
C LYS A 30 -3.62 -7.23 11.18
N TRP A 31 -3.45 -8.50 10.85
CA TRP A 31 -3.73 -9.05 9.52
C TRP A 31 -5.13 -8.64 9.04
N GLY A 32 -5.19 -8.12 7.81
CA GLY A 32 -6.41 -7.70 7.14
C GLY A 32 -7.03 -6.40 7.63
N GLN A 33 -6.43 -5.72 8.61
CA GLN A 33 -6.95 -4.47 9.17
C GLN A 33 -5.91 -3.35 9.29
N ASN A 34 -4.71 -3.69 9.74
CA ASN A 34 -3.56 -2.80 9.87
C ASN A 34 -2.26 -3.60 9.73
N ASP A 35 -2.08 -4.22 8.56
CA ASP A 35 -0.81 -4.80 8.12
C ASP A 35 -0.20 -3.95 7.00
N CYS A 36 0.97 -4.34 6.50
CA CYS A 36 1.67 -3.56 5.48
C CYS A 36 0.92 -3.45 4.15
N CYS A 37 0.10 -4.44 3.77
CA CYS A 37 -0.71 -4.39 2.54
C CYS A 37 -1.88 -3.42 2.72
N ILE A 38 -2.59 -3.50 3.84
CA ILE A 38 -3.70 -2.58 4.15
C ILE A 38 -3.19 -1.15 4.35
N PHE A 39 -2.05 -0.98 5.01
CA PHE A 39 -1.39 0.32 5.17
C PHE A 39 -1.06 0.94 3.81
N ALA A 40 -0.42 0.17 2.91
CA ALA A 40 -0.10 0.65 1.56
C ALA A 40 -1.36 1.03 0.79
N ALA A 41 -2.42 0.20 0.82
CA ALA A 41 -3.70 0.50 0.18
C ALA A 41 -4.31 1.82 0.67
N LYS A 42 -4.40 2.02 2.00
CA LYS A 42 -4.92 3.28 2.59
C LYS A 42 -4.08 4.50 2.20
N CYS A 43 -2.76 4.33 2.12
CA CYS A 43 -1.87 5.40 1.66
C CYS A 43 -2.04 5.70 0.17
N ILE A 44 -2.29 4.71 -0.68
CA ILE A 44 -2.61 4.93 -2.10
C ILE A 44 -3.94 5.67 -2.22
N ASP A 45 -4.97 5.24 -1.50
CA ASP A 45 -6.29 5.90 -1.50
C ASP A 45 -6.21 7.36 -1.06
N ALA A 46 -5.44 7.65 -0.01
CA ALA A 46 -5.21 9.01 0.46
C ALA A 46 -4.57 9.92 -0.61
N GLN A 47 -3.73 9.33 -1.46
CA GLN A 47 -2.96 10.04 -2.46
C GLN A 47 -3.70 10.23 -3.78
N TYR A 48 -4.31 9.17 -4.27
CA TYR A 48 -4.89 9.10 -5.61
C TYR A 48 -6.42 9.21 -5.60
N GLY A 49 -7.06 9.22 -4.43
CA GLY A 49 -8.52 9.23 -4.33
C GLY A 49 -9.17 7.92 -4.77
N THR A 50 -8.40 6.82 -4.78
CA THR A 50 -8.88 5.46 -5.06
C THR A 50 -9.66 4.89 -3.87
N LYS A 51 -10.18 3.67 -4.03
CA LYS A 51 -10.90 2.92 -2.99
C LYS A 51 -10.36 1.50 -2.84
N ILE A 52 -9.05 1.32 -3.01
CA ILE A 52 -8.40 0.02 -2.95
C ILE A 52 -8.57 -0.61 -1.57
N ALA A 53 -8.47 0.18 -0.49
CA ALA A 53 -8.65 -0.30 0.88
C ALA A 53 -10.03 -0.93 1.09
N ASP A 54 -11.09 -0.37 0.49
CA ASP A 54 -12.45 -0.90 0.57
C ASP A 54 -12.55 -2.32 -0.02
N GLU A 55 -11.71 -2.65 -1.01
CA GLU A 55 -11.68 -3.97 -1.65
C GLU A 55 -10.86 -5.02 -0.89
N VAL A 56 -9.91 -4.61 -0.06
CA VAL A 56 -8.91 -5.51 0.56
C VAL A 56 -9.08 -5.67 2.08
N VAL A 57 -9.62 -4.66 2.77
CA VAL A 57 -9.84 -4.71 4.22
C VAL A 57 -10.80 -5.85 4.57
N GLY A 58 -10.43 -6.67 5.56
CA GLY A 58 -11.24 -7.78 6.05
C GLY A 58 -11.32 -9.00 5.13
N GLN A 59 -10.64 -8.99 3.98
CA GLN A 59 -10.60 -10.15 3.06
C GLN A 59 -9.78 -11.33 3.59
N TYR A 60 -8.97 -11.09 4.62
CA TYR A 60 -8.14 -12.07 5.29
C TYR A 60 -7.88 -11.61 6.73
N ASP A 61 -7.32 -12.49 7.56
CA ASP A 61 -7.17 -12.31 9.01
C ASP A 61 -5.91 -12.99 9.57
N SER A 62 -5.12 -13.64 8.72
CA SER A 62 -3.85 -14.28 9.05
C SER A 62 -2.91 -14.22 7.85
N GLU A 63 -1.62 -14.50 8.07
CA GLU A 63 -0.64 -14.60 6.98
C GLU A 63 -1.04 -15.64 5.92
N ILE A 64 -1.57 -16.79 6.36
CA ILE A 64 -1.98 -17.87 5.47
C ILE A 64 -3.18 -17.46 4.63
N SER A 65 -4.21 -16.86 5.24
CA SER A 65 -5.38 -16.38 4.50
C SER A 65 -5.03 -15.20 3.58
N CYS A 66 -4.07 -14.35 3.96
CA CYS A 66 -3.49 -13.30 3.11
C CYS A 66 -2.84 -13.88 1.85
N LYS A 67 -1.94 -14.86 1.99
CA LYS A 67 -1.30 -15.53 0.84
C LYS A 67 -2.33 -16.18 -0.09
N ARG A 68 -3.37 -16.81 0.47
CA ARG A 68 -4.48 -17.37 -0.33
C ARG A 68 -5.26 -16.28 -1.07
N PHE A 69 -5.50 -15.14 -0.43
CA PHE A 69 -6.14 -13.98 -1.06
C PHE A 69 -5.30 -13.44 -2.22
N MET A 70 -3.99 -13.28 -2.03
CA MET A 70 -3.05 -12.85 -3.07
C MET A 70 -3.05 -13.82 -4.26
N LEU A 71 -2.94 -15.13 -4.02
CA LEU A 71 -3.01 -16.14 -5.08
C LEU A 71 -4.33 -16.09 -5.86
N LYS A 72 -5.46 -15.82 -5.20
CA LYS A 72 -6.75 -15.69 -5.88
C LYS A 72 -6.81 -14.44 -6.77
N ARG A 73 -6.33 -13.30 -6.26
CA ARG A 73 -6.39 -11.99 -6.94
C ARG A 73 -5.35 -11.84 -8.06
N VAL A 74 -4.09 -12.18 -7.79
CA VAL A 74 -2.95 -11.89 -8.70
C VAL A 74 -2.14 -13.12 -9.10
N LYS A 75 -2.55 -14.33 -8.69
CA LYS A 75 -1.87 -15.61 -9.03
C LYS A 75 -0.43 -15.72 -8.52
N ASP A 76 -0.08 -14.90 -7.53
CA ASP A 76 1.25 -14.86 -6.90
C ASP A 76 1.10 -14.54 -5.39
N THR A 77 2.14 -14.82 -4.62
CA THR A 77 2.28 -14.45 -3.19
C THR A 77 3.33 -13.36 -2.96
N SER A 78 4.02 -12.92 -4.01
CA SER A 78 5.02 -11.88 -3.99
C SER A 78 4.35 -10.53 -3.68
N LEU A 79 4.75 -9.91 -2.58
CA LEU A 79 4.28 -8.58 -2.19
C LEU A 79 4.52 -7.55 -3.31
N ALA A 80 5.65 -7.65 -4.00
CA ALA A 80 5.99 -6.76 -5.11
C ALA A 80 5.01 -6.91 -6.28
N MET A 81 4.62 -8.14 -6.63
CA MET A 81 3.64 -8.41 -7.70
C MET A 81 2.23 -7.96 -7.31
N VAL A 82 1.85 -8.13 -6.03
CA VAL A 82 0.57 -7.64 -5.51
C VAL A 82 0.51 -6.12 -5.60
N LEU A 83 1.56 -5.41 -5.20
CA LEU A 83 1.61 -3.94 -5.29
C LEU A 83 1.56 -3.46 -6.75
N ASP A 84 2.23 -4.14 -7.68
CA ASP A 84 2.22 -3.80 -9.11
C ASP A 84 0.83 -3.89 -9.73
N SER A 85 -0.02 -4.77 -9.21
CA SER A 85 -1.41 -4.86 -9.66
C SER A 85 -2.23 -3.60 -9.36
N PHE A 86 -1.82 -2.81 -8.35
CA PHE A 86 -2.45 -1.54 -7.98
C PHE A 86 -1.67 -0.31 -8.47
N LEU A 87 -0.35 -0.43 -8.58
CA LEU A 87 0.58 0.62 -9.01
C LEU A 87 1.43 0.10 -10.17
N PRO A 88 0.92 0.10 -11.40
CA PRO A 88 1.58 -0.55 -12.54
C PRO A 88 2.86 0.15 -12.99
N VAL A 89 3.08 1.41 -12.58
CA VAL A 89 4.28 2.17 -12.94
C VAL A 89 5.34 2.02 -11.86
N ARG A 90 6.40 1.29 -12.18
CA ARG A 90 7.60 1.17 -11.35
C ARG A 90 8.47 2.42 -11.45
N VAL A 91 8.97 2.87 -10.31
CA VAL A 91 10.00 3.93 -10.20
C VAL A 91 11.28 3.27 -9.72
N ASP A 92 12.42 3.60 -10.34
CA ASP A 92 13.72 3.15 -9.84
C ASP A 92 13.96 3.69 -8.42
N ARG A 93 14.53 2.88 -7.54
CA ARG A 93 14.78 3.24 -6.14
C ARG A 93 15.51 4.58 -5.99
N LYS A 94 16.43 4.93 -6.90
CA LYS A 94 17.19 6.19 -6.88
C LYS A 94 16.32 7.41 -7.12
N PHE A 95 15.14 7.22 -7.71
CA PHE A 95 14.17 8.27 -7.99
C PHE A 95 12.93 8.17 -7.09
N ALA A 96 12.95 7.35 -6.04
CA ALA A 96 11.85 7.26 -5.10
C ALA A 96 11.62 8.62 -4.42
N GLN A 97 10.38 9.09 -4.45
CA GLN A 97 9.96 10.37 -3.90
C GLN A 97 8.95 10.17 -2.78
N ARG A 98 8.65 11.27 -2.09
CA ARG A 98 7.55 11.30 -1.12
C ARG A 98 6.28 10.72 -1.74
N GLY A 99 5.64 9.81 -1.01
CA GLY A 99 4.39 9.18 -1.39
C GLY A 99 4.55 7.89 -2.17
N ASP A 100 5.74 7.56 -2.66
CA ASP A 100 5.96 6.33 -3.39
C ASP A 100 5.93 5.13 -2.43
N VAL A 101 5.23 4.08 -2.86
CA VAL A 101 5.18 2.81 -2.15
C VAL A 101 6.48 2.06 -2.43
N VAL A 102 7.09 1.55 -1.37
CA VAL A 102 8.36 0.83 -1.42
C VAL A 102 8.24 -0.50 -0.70
N THR A 103 9.09 -1.45 -1.05
CA THR A 103 9.31 -2.66 -0.26
C THR A 103 10.70 -2.63 0.37
N PHE A 104 10.80 -3.13 1.59
CA PHE A 104 12.06 -3.25 2.33
C PHE A 104 11.98 -4.41 3.32
N ASN A 105 13.13 -4.85 3.84
CA ASN A 105 13.17 -5.86 4.89
C ASN A 105 12.99 -5.17 6.25
N GLY A 106 11.86 -5.42 6.90
CA GLY A 106 11.63 -5.07 8.30
C GLY A 106 11.92 -6.25 9.22
N ASP A 107 11.71 -6.06 10.52
CA ASP A 107 12.01 -7.06 11.55
C ASP A 107 11.23 -8.38 11.37
N LEU A 108 10.07 -8.31 10.74
CA LEU A 108 9.18 -9.45 10.46
C LEU A 108 9.26 -9.92 8.99
N GLY A 109 10.28 -9.47 8.25
CA GLY A 109 10.52 -9.83 6.85
C GLY A 109 10.10 -8.75 5.85
N LEU A 110 9.84 -9.19 4.61
CA LEU A 110 9.53 -8.29 3.50
C LEU A 110 8.25 -7.49 3.78
N THR A 111 8.37 -6.16 3.76
CA THR A 111 7.36 -5.22 4.22
C THR A 111 7.10 -4.14 3.17
N ALA A 112 5.84 -3.74 3.00
CA ALA A 112 5.47 -2.57 2.21
C ALA A 112 5.42 -1.31 3.10
N GLY A 113 5.91 -0.19 2.59
CA GLY A 113 5.86 1.11 3.25
C GLY A 113 5.72 2.25 2.26
N VAL A 114 5.74 3.48 2.76
CA VAL A 114 5.65 4.70 1.94
C VAL A 114 6.75 5.66 2.32
N VAL A 115 7.43 6.21 1.31
CA VAL A 115 8.48 7.23 1.52
C VAL A 115 7.83 8.54 1.97
N TRP A 116 8.27 9.12 3.08
CA TRP A 116 7.80 10.45 3.52
C TRP A 116 8.88 11.53 3.43
N THR A 117 10.05 11.22 3.97
CA THR A 117 11.27 12.01 3.91
C THR A 117 12.41 11.07 3.57
N CYS A 118 13.08 11.29 2.44
CA CYS A 118 14.39 10.71 2.24
C CYS A 118 15.37 11.47 3.14
N LEU A 119 15.88 10.81 4.18
CA LEU A 119 17.23 11.14 4.64
C LEU A 119 18.15 10.48 3.61
N LEU A 120 18.63 11.27 2.65
CA LEU A 120 19.80 10.90 1.87
C LEU A 120 21.04 11.00 2.77
#